data_AF-A0A7J7I5Y4-F1
#
_entry.id   AF-A0A7J7I5Y4-F1
#
_cell.length_a   1.000
_cell.length_b   1.000
_cell.length_c   1.000
_cell.angle_alpha   90.00
_cell.angle_beta   90.00
_cell.angle_gamma   90.00
#
_symmetry.space_group_name_H-M   'P 1'
#
loop_
_entity.id
_entity.type
_entity.pdbx_description
1 polymer ?
#
loop_
_entity_poly.entity_id
_entity_poly.type
_entity_poly.pdbx_seq_one_letter_code
_entity_poly.pdbx_strand_id
1 'polypeptide(L)'
;MVLELRLREVLGSLAFGIWSSFGSFFSFYLSLHVQDGISEIKMAEIPDVDLSCVGVTKYGNFIVEVVDPVSDYLELMENVFDFSLIRSLVSRSDFRFIFDAMHAVTGAYAKPIFVDKLGASPESISNGVPLEDFGHGHPDPNLTYAKDLVDIMYGENGPDLGAASDGMLDEFELAFN
;
A
#
# COMPACT_ATOMS: atom_id res chain seq x y z
N MET A 1 3.31 17.20 -23.58
CA MET A 1 1.92 17.72 -23.49
C MET A 1 0.82 16.65 -23.63
N VAL A 2 0.38 16.19 -24.81
CA VAL A 2 -0.78 15.24 -24.89
C VAL A 2 -0.47 13.85 -24.31
N LEU A 3 0.73 13.30 -24.57
CA LEU A 3 1.16 12.01 -24.04
C LEU A 3 1.42 12.05 -22.51
N GLU A 4 1.80 13.22 -22.02
CA GLU A 4 2.19 13.50 -20.63
C GLU A 4 0.96 13.72 -19.75
N LEU A 5 -0.06 14.41 -20.28
CA LEU A 5 -1.40 14.47 -19.69
C LEU A 5 -2.02 13.07 -19.60
N ARG A 6 -1.89 12.25 -20.65
CA ARG A 6 -2.32 10.84 -20.62
C ARG A 6 -1.58 10.00 -19.58
N LEU A 7 -0.27 10.21 -19.40
CA LEU A 7 0.52 9.47 -18.41
C LEU A 7 0.22 9.93 -16.98
N ARG A 8 -0.04 11.23 -16.77
CA ARG A 8 -0.52 11.77 -15.48
C ARG A 8 -1.93 11.29 -15.15
N GLU A 9 -2.84 11.21 -16.13
CA GLU A 9 -4.17 10.60 -15.98
C GLU A 9 -4.09 9.10 -15.76
N VAL A 10 -3.16 8.39 -16.42
CA VAL A 10 -2.93 6.96 -16.21
C VAL A 10 -2.30 6.69 -14.85
N LEU A 11 -1.35 7.50 -14.38
CA LEU A 11 -0.80 7.43 -13.03
C LEU A 11 -1.81 7.82 -11.96
N GLY A 12 -2.64 8.83 -12.20
CA GLY A 12 -3.76 9.18 -11.33
C GLY A 12 -4.83 8.08 -11.31
N SER A 13 -5.11 7.45 -12.45
CA SER A 13 -6.01 6.29 -12.57
C SER A 13 -5.38 4.99 -12.06
N LEU A 14 -4.06 4.90 -11.99
CA LEU A 14 -3.29 3.88 -11.29
C LEU A 14 -3.35 4.13 -9.79
N ALA A 15 -3.05 5.34 -9.36
CA ALA A 15 -3.19 5.80 -7.98
C ALA A 15 -4.65 5.78 -7.49
N PHE A 16 -5.62 5.72 -8.40
CA PHE A 16 -7.02 5.51 -8.08
C PHE A 16 -7.46 4.04 -8.24
N GLY A 17 -6.95 3.32 -9.26
CA GLY A 17 -7.34 1.95 -9.59
C GLY A 17 -6.61 0.85 -8.79
N ILE A 18 -5.30 1.05 -8.53
CA ILE A 18 -4.51 0.23 -7.59
C ILE A 18 -5.20 0.31 -6.22
N TRP A 19 -5.72 1.50 -5.87
CA TRP A 19 -6.05 1.85 -4.49
C TRP A 19 -7.55 1.76 -4.15
N SER A 20 -8.48 2.05 -5.08
CA SER A 20 -9.93 1.77 -4.91
C SER A 20 -10.27 0.28 -4.88
N SER A 21 -9.39 -0.57 -5.42
CA SER A 21 -9.54 -2.02 -5.32
C SER A 21 -9.25 -2.53 -3.90
N PHE A 22 -8.48 -1.82 -3.05
CA PHE A 22 -8.14 -2.29 -1.69
C PHE A 22 -9.31 -2.26 -0.72
N GLY A 23 -10.13 -1.20 -0.71
CA GLY A 23 -11.34 -1.16 0.14
C GLY A 23 -12.31 -2.30 -0.18
N SER A 24 -12.28 -2.81 -1.41
CA SER A 24 -13.03 -4.01 -1.83
C SER A 24 -12.28 -5.31 -1.58
N PHE A 25 -10.94 -5.32 -1.58
CA PHE A 25 -10.11 -6.52 -1.40
C PHE A 25 -9.89 -6.88 0.08
N PHE A 26 -9.73 -5.90 0.97
CA PHE A 26 -9.61 -6.14 2.42
C PHE A 26 -10.95 -6.57 3.04
N SER A 27 -12.07 -6.18 2.41
CA SER A 27 -13.40 -6.75 2.70
C SER A 27 -13.54 -8.21 2.24
N PHE A 28 -12.62 -8.72 1.40
CA PHE A 28 -12.74 -10.04 0.77
C PHE A 28 -11.82 -11.14 1.31
N TYR A 29 -10.83 -10.83 2.16
CA TYR A 29 -9.91 -11.84 2.72
C TYR A 29 -10.01 -12.08 4.23
N LEU A 30 -11.17 -11.77 4.82
CA LEU A 30 -11.72 -12.54 5.93
C LEU A 30 -13.01 -13.20 5.47
N SER A 31 -12.92 -14.13 4.51
CA SER A 31 -14.06 -14.97 4.14
C SER A 31 -14.26 -16.06 5.19
N LEU A 32 -14.73 -15.65 6.36
CA LEU A 32 -15.61 -16.50 7.15
C LEU A 32 -16.85 -16.69 6.27
N HIS A 33 -16.98 -17.85 5.62
CA HIS A 33 -18.24 -18.27 5.00
C HIS A 33 -19.30 -18.37 6.10
N VAL A 34 -19.88 -17.23 6.48
CA VAL A 34 -21.01 -17.11 7.41
C VAL A 34 -22.19 -16.67 6.54
N GLN A 35 -22.64 -17.60 5.70
CA GLN A 35 -23.96 -17.49 5.06
C GLN A 35 -25.08 -17.99 5.98
N ASP A 36 -24.73 -18.63 7.10
CA ASP A 36 -25.66 -19.09 8.12
C ASP A 36 -25.24 -18.53 9.48
N GLY A 37 -26.20 -18.07 10.28
CA GLY A 37 -25.93 -17.43 11.58
C GLY A 37 -24.97 -18.25 12.45
N ILE A 38 -24.01 -17.59 13.07
CA ILE A 38 -23.03 -18.21 13.99
C ILE A 38 -23.80 -18.79 15.19
N SER A 39 -23.85 -20.11 15.30
CA SER A 39 -24.55 -20.82 16.38
C SER A 39 -23.65 -21.10 17.59
N GLU A 40 -22.33 -21.22 17.37
CA GLU A 40 -21.34 -21.40 18.44
C GLU A 40 -19.94 -20.93 17.99
N ILE A 41 -19.13 -20.48 18.97
CA ILE A 41 -17.70 -20.16 18.79
C ILE A 41 -16.92 -21.26 19.51
N LYS A 42 -16.03 -21.96 18.80
CA LYS A 42 -15.13 -22.97 19.38
C LYS A 42 -13.75 -22.38 19.59
N MET A 43 -13.18 -22.60 20.78
CA MET A 43 -11.82 -22.19 21.11
C MET A 43 -10.91 -23.41 21.15
N ALA A 44 -9.75 -23.32 20.53
CA ALA A 44 -8.69 -24.32 20.63
C ALA A 44 -7.56 -23.74 21.49
N GLU A 45 -7.06 -24.53 22.44
CA GLU A 45 -5.85 -24.19 23.18
C GLU A 45 -4.63 -24.59 22.35
N ILE A 46 -4.01 -23.60 21.70
CA ILE A 46 -2.76 -23.78 20.94
C ILE A 46 -1.68 -22.85 21.50
N PRO A 47 -0.38 -23.19 21.38
CA PRO A 47 0.71 -22.26 21.67
C PRO A 47 0.66 -21.02 20.77
N ASP A 48 1.34 -19.95 21.19
CA ASP A 48 1.52 -18.76 20.37
C ASP A 48 2.15 -19.12 19.03
N VAL A 49 1.56 -18.61 17.96
CA VAL A 49 2.03 -18.81 16.58
C VAL A 49 3.05 -17.73 16.27
N ASP A 50 4.23 -18.15 15.78
CA ASP A 50 5.21 -17.20 15.24
C ASP A 50 4.73 -16.64 13.90
N LEU A 51 4.24 -15.40 13.92
CA LEU A 51 3.74 -14.69 12.74
C LEU A 51 4.85 -14.17 11.82
N SER A 52 6.13 -14.31 12.22
CA SER A 52 7.27 -13.89 11.39
C SER A 52 7.67 -14.93 10.34
N CYS A 53 7.13 -16.15 10.44
CA CYS A 53 7.48 -17.28 9.58
C CYS A 53 6.30 -17.70 8.71
N VAL A 54 6.33 -17.33 7.42
CA VAL A 54 5.33 -17.77 6.42
C VAL A 54 5.32 -19.30 6.31
N GLY A 55 4.12 -19.88 6.30
CA GLY A 55 3.91 -21.32 6.12
C GLY A 55 2.75 -21.89 6.94
N VAL A 56 2.56 -23.20 6.79
CA VAL A 56 1.46 -23.94 7.40
C VAL A 56 1.95 -24.71 8.63
N THR A 57 1.36 -24.45 9.78
CA THR A 57 1.60 -25.17 11.04
C THR A 57 0.34 -25.95 11.45
N LYS A 58 0.52 -27.22 11.82
CA LYS A 58 -0.57 -28.10 12.27
C LYS A 58 -0.53 -28.31 13.79
N TYR A 59 -1.67 -28.07 14.44
CA TYR A 59 -1.92 -28.33 15.85
C TYR A 59 -3.02 -29.39 15.97
N GLY A 60 -2.65 -30.67 15.86
CA GLY A 60 -3.61 -31.77 15.81
C GLY A 60 -4.52 -31.67 14.58
N ASN A 61 -5.81 -31.43 14.80
CA ASN A 61 -6.80 -31.23 13.74
C ASN A 61 -6.96 -29.75 13.32
N PHE A 62 -6.23 -28.83 13.97
CA PHE A 62 -6.26 -27.40 13.67
C PHE A 62 -5.06 -27.03 12.79
N ILE A 63 -5.27 -26.15 11.81
CA ILE A 63 -4.24 -25.70 10.88
C ILE A 63 -4.18 -24.18 10.94
N VAL A 64 -2.98 -23.63 11.09
CA VAL A 64 -2.70 -22.20 10.99
C VAL A 64 -1.79 -21.99 9.81
N GLU A 65 -2.15 -21.07 8.93
CA GLU A 65 -1.33 -20.64 7.80
C GLU A 65 -0.95 -19.17 8.00
N VAL A 66 0.34 -18.91 8.12
CA VAL A 66 0.89 -17.55 8.08
C VAL A 66 1.22 -17.26 6.63
N VAL A 67 0.60 -16.23 6.07
CA VAL A 67 0.77 -15.83 4.66
C VAL A 67 1.62 -14.57 4.57
N ASP A 68 2.32 -14.40 3.44
CA ASP A 68 2.96 -13.14 3.12
C ASP A 68 1.90 -12.08 2.79
N PRO A 69 1.81 -10.97 3.54
CA PRO A 69 0.77 -9.97 3.32
C PRO A 69 0.95 -9.17 2.02
N VAL A 70 2.12 -9.24 1.37
CA VAL A 70 2.46 -8.42 0.19
C VAL A 70 2.41 -9.20 -1.12
N SER A 71 2.87 -10.45 -1.13
CA SER A 71 3.08 -11.20 -2.38
C SER A 71 1.84 -11.32 -3.27
N ASP A 72 0.71 -11.77 -2.72
CA ASP A 72 -0.54 -11.94 -3.47
C ASP A 72 -1.07 -10.61 -4.02
N TYR A 73 -0.93 -9.55 -3.22
CA TYR A 73 -1.32 -8.21 -3.62
C TYR A 73 -0.45 -7.68 -4.76
N LEU A 74 0.85 -7.92 -4.71
CA LEU A 74 1.79 -7.51 -5.75
C LEU A 74 1.51 -8.23 -7.07
N GLU A 75 1.22 -9.53 -7.02
CA GLU A 75 0.82 -10.31 -8.18
C GLU A 75 -0.48 -9.76 -8.80
N LEU A 76 -1.47 -9.42 -7.97
CA LEU A 76 -2.69 -8.78 -8.45
C LEU A 76 -2.37 -7.45 -9.16
N MET A 77 -1.51 -6.62 -8.58
CA MET A 77 -1.15 -5.34 -9.19
C MET A 77 -0.43 -5.46 -10.51
N GLU A 78 0.48 -6.43 -10.64
CA GLU A 78 1.14 -6.74 -11.92
C GLU A 78 0.15 -7.21 -12.99
N ASN A 79 -0.96 -7.84 -12.59
CA ASN A 79 -2.01 -8.26 -13.52
C ASN A 79 -2.97 -7.12 -13.90
N VAL A 80 -3.27 -6.21 -12.98
CA VAL A 80 -4.20 -5.09 -13.22
C VAL A 80 -3.52 -3.96 -13.99
N PHE A 81 -2.21 -3.76 -13.79
CA PHE A 81 -1.49 -2.60 -14.31
C PHE A 81 -0.30 -2.94 -15.20
N ASP A 82 -0.04 -2.07 -16.17
CA ASP A 82 1.15 -2.17 -17.01
C ASP A 82 2.40 -1.67 -16.26
N PHE A 83 3.02 -2.56 -15.50
CA PHE A 83 4.26 -2.27 -14.75
C PHE A 83 5.42 -1.85 -15.67
N SER A 84 5.42 -2.29 -16.93
CA SER A 84 6.47 -1.88 -17.88
C SER A 84 6.33 -0.40 -18.22
N LEU A 85 5.09 0.06 -18.46
CA LEU A 85 4.80 1.47 -18.71
C LEU A 85 5.13 2.34 -17.49
N ILE A 86 4.72 1.90 -16.29
CA ILE A 86 4.98 2.66 -15.06
C ILE A 86 6.48 2.74 -14.77
N ARG A 87 7.20 1.62 -14.89
CA ARG A 87 8.66 1.58 -14.76
C ARG A 87 9.32 2.54 -15.75
N SER A 88 8.84 2.61 -16.99
CA SER A 88 9.37 3.53 -18.00
C SER A 88 9.20 5.01 -17.58
N LEU A 89 8.12 5.34 -16.89
CA LEU A 89 7.87 6.68 -16.37
C LEU A 89 8.70 6.99 -15.13
N VAL A 90 8.73 6.07 -14.16
CA VAL A 90 9.53 6.21 -12.92
C VAL A 90 11.03 6.30 -13.21
N SER A 91 11.50 5.65 -14.28
CA SER A 91 12.92 5.67 -14.67
C SER A 91 13.35 6.96 -15.40
N ARG A 92 12.42 7.88 -15.70
CA ARG A 92 12.75 9.12 -16.39
C ARG A 92 13.46 10.09 -15.45
N SER A 93 14.54 10.70 -15.92
CA SER A 93 15.30 11.69 -15.15
C SER A 93 14.54 12.99 -14.89
N ASP A 94 13.50 13.27 -15.68
CA ASP A 94 12.64 14.44 -15.57
C ASP A 94 11.31 14.16 -14.85
N PHE A 95 11.19 13.00 -14.20
CA PHE A 95 10.02 12.65 -13.39
C PHE A 95 10.45 12.29 -11.97
N ARG A 96 9.87 12.96 -10.98
CA ARG A 96 10.08 12.67 -9.56
C ARG A 96 8.76 12.47 -8.88
N PHE A 97 8.70 11.49 -7.97
CA PHE A 97 7.54 11.31 -7.11
C PHE A 97 7.97 11.01 -5.67
N ILE A 98 7.05 11.23 -4.74
CA ILE A 98 7.19 10.85 -3.34
C ILE A 98 5.89 10.19 -2.84
N PHE A 99 6.03 9.14 -2.07
CA PHE A 99 4.95 8.43 -1.40
C PHE A 99 5.17 8.47 0.11
N ASP A 100 4.25 9.04 0.86
CA ASP A 100 4.26 9.06 2.32
C ASP A 100 3.35 7.95 2.87
N ALA A 101 3.95 6.94 3.49
CA ALA A 101 3.21 5.84 4.09
C ALA A 101 2.70 6.15 5.51
N MET A 102 3.01 7.32 6.06
CA MET A 102 2.57 7.78 7.38
C MET A 102 2.83 6.79 8.52
N HIS A 103 3.93 6.02 8.44
CA HIS A 103 4.29 4.95 9.38
C HIS A 103 3.21 3.86 9.51
N ALA A 104 2.41 3.69 8.47
CA ALA A 104 1.30 2.77 8.47
C ALA A 104 1.60 1.51 7.66
N VAL A 105 0.66 0.56 7.62
CA VAL A 105 0.88 -0.78 7.03
C VAL A 105 1.25 -0.70 5.54
N THR A 106 0.82 0.36 4.86
CA THR A 106 1.10 0.64 3.44
C THR A 106 2.61 0.73 3.15
N GLY A 107 3.41 1.08 4.15
CA GLY A 107 4.88 1.09 4.05
C GLY A 107 5.47 -0.27 3.71
N ALA A 108 4.88 -1.36 4.20
CA ALA A 108 5.31 -2.73 3.88
C ALA A 108 5.14 -3.07 2.39
N TYR A 109 4.18 -2.42 1.71
CA TYR A 109 3.90 -2.60 0.28
C TYR A 109 4.70 -1.63 -0.59
N ALA A 110 5.00 -0.44 -0.07
CA ALA A 110 5.61 0.65 -0.83
C ALA A 110 6.96 0.25 -1.45
N LYS A 111 7.87 -0.33 -0.67
CA LYS A 111 9.19 -0.74 -1.18
C LYS A 111 9.08 -1.87 -2.22
N PRO A 112 8.38 -2.99 -1.96
CA PRO A 112 8.19 -4.04 -2.96
C PRO A 112 7.61 -3.54 -4.29
N ILE A 113 6.62 -2.64 -4.24
CA ILE A 113 5.98 -2.08 -5.45
C ILE A 113 6.90 -1.06 -6.12
N PHE A 114 7.20 0.05 -5.44
CA PHE A 114 7.84 1.20 -6.07
C PHE A 114 9.32 0.97 -6.33
N VAL A 115 10.05 0.40 -5.38
CA VAL A 115 11.50 0.22 -5.49
C VAL A 115 11.81 -1.08 -6.22
N ASP A 116 11.34 -2.21 -5.71
CA ASP A 116 11.78 -3.52 -6.18
C ASP A 116 11.21 -3.85 -7.57
N LYS A 117 9.90 -3.61 -7.78
CA LYS A 117 9.24 -3.89 -9.08
C LYS A 117 9.30 -2.74 -10.07
N LEU A 118 9.11 -1.50 -9.64
CA LEU A 118 9.05 -0.34 -10.55
C LEU A 118 10.37 0.41 -10.72
N GLY A 119 11.38 0.15 -9.87
CA GLY A 119 12.72 0.73 -10.00
C GLY A 119 12.84 2.18 -9.53
N ALA A 120 11.93 2.65 -8.68
CA ALA A 120 12.03 3.93 -8.02
C ALA A 120 13.24 3.98 -7.07
N SER A 121 13.67 5.20 -6.74
CA SER A 121 14.66 5.40 -5.69
C SER A 121 14.01 5.13 -4.32
N PRO A 122 14.71 4.50 -3.35
CA PRO A 122 14.20 4.33 -1.99
C PRO A 122 13.81 5.66 -1.32
N GLU A 123 14.46 6.76 -1.71
CA GLU A 123 14.17 8.11 -1.25
C GLU A 123 12.82 8.66 -1.73
N SER A 124 12.17 7.99 -2.70
CA SER A 124 10.77 8.27 -3.08
C SER A 124 9.75 7.78 -2.05
N ILE A 125 10.17 7.14 -0.94
CA ILE A 125 9.29 6.66 0.12
C ILE A 125 9.61 7.42 1.42
N SER A 126 8.63 8.16 1.93
CA SER A 126 8.62 8.77 3.26
C SER A 126 7.85 7.89 4.24
N ASN A 127 8.30 7.87 5.49
CA ASN A 127 7.66 7.17 6.60
C ASN A 127 7.26 5.70 6.29
N GLY A 128 8.04 5.02 5.44
CA GLY A 128 7.75 3.70 4.89
C GLY A 128 7.89 2.53 5.87
N VAL A 129 8.32 2.77 7.11
CA VAL A 129 8.44 1.73 8.14
C VAL A 129 7.21 1.81 9.04
N PRO A 130 6.39 0.74 9.12
CA PRO A 130 5.24 0.71 10.01
C PRO A 130 5.64 0.83 11.48
N LEU A 131 4.93 1.66 12.25
CA LEU A 131 5.12 1.84 13.69
C LEU A 131 3.77 1.72 14.42
N GLU A 132 3.75 1.09 15.60
CA GLU A 132 2.52 0.88 16.39
C GLU A 132 1.82 2.19 16.78
N ASP A 133 2.58 3.28 16.89
CA ASP A 133 2.10 4.62 17.23
C ASP A 133 2.15 5.60 16.06
N PHE A 134 2.38 5.10 14.84
CA PHE A 134 2.48 5.90 13.61
C PHE A 134 3.52 7.03 13.68
N GLY A 135 4.59 6.86 14.48
CA GLY A 135 5.59 7.91 14.69
C GLY A 135 5.05 9.11 15.47
N HIS A 136 4.04 8.88 16.33
CA HIS A 136 3.27 9.89 17.06
C HIS A 136 2.43 10.82 16.16
N GLY A 137 2.27 10.47 14.88
CA GLY A 137 1.41 11.17 13.92
C GLY A 137 -0.02 10.64 13.90
N HIS A 138 -0.84 11.22 13.01
CA HIS A 138 -2.18 10.71 12.72
C HIS A 138 -2.17 10.17 11.27
N PRO A 139 -2.37 8.86 11.03
CA PRO A 139 -2.36 8.28 9.70
C PRO A 139 -3.70 8.56 9.01
N ASP A 140 -3.92 9.81 8.61
CA ASP A 140 -5.11 10.27 7.88
C ASP A 140 -4.62 11.30 6.85
N PRO A 141 -4.57 10.94 5.56
CA PRO A 141 -4.00 11.76 4.51
C PRO A 141 -5.00 12.86 4.17
N ASN A 142 -4.86 13.97 4.87
CA ASN A 142 -5.48 15.23 4.53
C ASN A 142 -4.49 16.37 4.74
N LEU A 143 -4.78 17.55 4.16
CA LEU A 143 -3.95 18.75 4.24
C LEU A 143 -3.49 19.14 5.66
N THR A 144 -4.15 18.67 6.71
CA THR A 144 -3.77 18.92 8.10
C THR A 144 -2.63 17.99 8.55
N TYR A 145 -2.74 16.69 8.27
CA TYR A 145 -1.82 15.68 8.79
C TYR A 145 -0.74 15.27 7.77
N ALA A 146 -1.02 15.37 6.47
CA ALA A 146 -0.03 15.22 5.39
C ALA A 146 0.73 16.52 5.11
N LYS A 147 0.86 17.39 6.12
CA LYS A 147 1.47 18.72 5.96
C LYS A 147 2.90 18.65 5.42
N ASP A 148 3.69 17.68 5.89
CA ASP A 148 5.08 17.50 5.42
C ASP A 148 5.11 17.15 3.93
N LEU A 149 4.21 16.28 3.46
CA LEU A 149 4.06 15.97 2.04
C LEU A 149 3.63 17.21 1.25
N VAL A 150 2.66 17.97 1.75
CA VAL A 150 2.21 19.24 1.12
C VAL A 150 3.38 20.22 1.01
N ASP A 151 4.15 20.41 2.08
CA ASP A 151 5.29 21.33 2.11
C ASP A 151 6.42 20.87 1.15
N ILE A 152 6.64 19.55 1.01
CA ILE A 152 7.58 18.98 0.01
C ILE A 152 7.08 19.24 -1.41
N MET A 153 5.79 19.00 -1.66
CA MET A 153 5.19 19.22 -2.97
C MET A 153 5.28 20.69 -3.37
N TYR A 154 4.88 21.63 -2.51
CA TYR A 154 4.90 23.06 -2.86
C TYR A 154 6.25 23.75 -2.62
N GLY A 155 7.29 22.99 -2.27
CA GLY A 155 8.66 23.49 -2.08
C GLY A 155 9.38 23.84 -3.39
N GLU A 156 10.49 24.58 -3.26
CA GLU A 156 11.37 24.86 -4.40
C GLU A 156 11.99 23.55 -4.90
N ASN A 157 11.75 23.21 -6.17
CA ASN A 157 12.04 21.88 -6.75
C ASN A 157 11.23 20.73 -6.12
N GLY A 158 9.94 20.94 -5.81
CA GLY A 158 9.03 19.86 -5.43
C GLY A 158 8.89 18.77 -6.51
N PRO A 159 8.60 17.51 -6.13
CA PRO A 159 8.40 16.43 -7.10
C PRO A 159 7.15 16.64 -7.97
N ASP A 160 7.05 15.91 -9.08
CA ASP A 160 5.91 16.01 -10.02
C ASP A 160 4.63 15.40 -9.45
N LEU A 161 4.78 14.40 -8.58
CA LEU A 161 3.69 13.64 -7.97
C LEU A 161 3.96 13.36 -6.49
N GLY A 162 2.95 13.60 -5.66
CA GLY A 162 2.93 13.25 -4.24
C GLY A 162 1.69 12.45 -3.89
N ALA A 163 1.84 11.45 -3.02
CA ALA A 163 0.73 10.66 -2.51
C ALA A 163 0.95 10.29 -1.03
N ALA A 164 -0.11 10.29 -0.23
CA ALA A 164 -0.13 9.80 1.15
C ALA A 164 -1.27 8.80 1.39
N SER A 165 -1.13 7.93 2.40
CA SER A 165 -2.10 6.86 2.73
C SER A 165 -2.34 6.71 4.25
N ASP A 166 -3.59 6.46 4.64
CA ASP A 166 -4.07 6.36 6.05
C ASP A 166 -3.79 5.05 6.80
N GLY A 167 -3.12 4.08 6.19
CA GLY A 167 -2.80 2.83 6.88
C GLY A 167 -3.92 1.81 7.02
N MET A 168 -5.15 2.17 6.72
CA MET A 168 -6.27 1.23 6.59
C MET A 168 -6.60 0.95 5.11
N LEU A 169 -5.82 1.55 4.20
CA LEU A 169 -5.85 1.35 2.75
C LEU A 169 -7.18 1.81 2.12
N ASP A 170 -7.91 2.72 2.77
CA ASP A 170 -9.23 3.23 2.38
C ASP A 170 -9.24 4.72 2.01
N GLU A 171 -8.47 5.58 2.68
CA GLU A 171 -8.35 7.00 2.36
C GLU A 171 -6.94 7.41 1.86
N PHE A 172 -6.91 8.31 0.87
CA PHE A 172 -5.69 8.77 0.20
C PHE A 172 -5.79 10.23 -0.23
N GLU A 173 -4.66 10.94 -0.21
CA GLU A 173 -4.51 12.30 -0.75
C GLU A 173 -3.45 12.32 -1.86
N LEU A 174 -3.79 12.97 -2.98
CA LEU A 174 -2.91 13.14 -4.13
C LEU A 174 -2.60 14.63 -4.33
N ALA A 175 -1.32 14.93 -4.53
CA ALA A 175 -0.83 16.26 -4.87
C ALA A 175 -0.06 16.19 -6.20
N PHE A 176 -0.25 17.21 -7.04
CA PHE A 176 0.40 17.33 -8.35
C PHE A 176 1.07 18.69 -8.49
N ASN A 177 2.22 18.73 -9.15
CA ASN A 177 2.89 19.94 -9.64
C ASN A 177 2.90 20.04 -11.16
#